data_AF-A0ABF7QSL2-F1
#
_entry.id   AF-A0ABF7QSL2-F1
#
_cell.length_a   1.000
_cell.length_b   1.000
_cell.length_c   1.000
_cell.angle_alpha   90.00
_cell.angle_beta   90.00
_cell.angle_gamma   90.00
#
_symmetry.space_group_name_H-M   'P 1'
#
loop_
_entity.id
_entity.type
_entity.pdbx_description
1 polymer ?
#
loop_
_entity_poly.entity_id
_entity_poly.type
_entity_poly.pdbx_seq_one_letter_code
_entity_poly.pdbx_strand_id
1 'polypeptide(L)'
;MIRFILSDLRRLWAGSLVVVLLVALATALGVCVVLQERALRLGSARAADKFDLVIGAGGSETQLVLSSVFLQPSPLPLMPGDVLARLAADPRVDWAAPIGFGDSFSGYPIVGTTVTLAENLSGGFAEGKVFAREGEAVIGSAVKLPLGGEVKPMHGSAEEGGETHTELVYHVAGRLRPTGTAWDRAILVPIQAVWHIHGLGAKAHEAEVGHDHEHEGAGHDAQEHHGEIDPDAVIDEKWAADAPGLPAILVKPKTIADAYKLRQEYRSGNTVAVFPGEVLTNLYGTLGDAKQILVAVAAGAQALVAASLVLVTVIHIGQRRRQIGALRAFGAPRGAIFGIVWLEFFFLVAVGIGLGFTFGYAAALILSGMFSQTSGIAMPVGFAREDAGLAALLLAFATILAALPAVLAYRQSPAQALRA
;
A
#
# COMPACT_ATOMS: atom_id res chain seq x y z
N MET A 1 24.79 40.51 -16.83
CA MET A 1 23.62 39.64 -17.14
C MET A 1 22.86 39.23 -15.87
N ILE A 2 23.50 38.55 -14.90
CA ILE A 2 22.81 38.06 -13.68
C ILE A 2 22.09 39.15 -12.87
N ARG A 3 22.74 40.31 -12.63
CA ARG A 3 22.09 41.46 -11.95
C ARG A 3 20.86 42.00 -12.68
N PHE A 4 20.86 41.93 -14.02
CA PHE A 4 19.71 42.35 -14.81
C PHE A 4 18.55 41.36 -14.61
N ILE A 5 18.83 40.06 -14.74
CA ILE A 5 17.86 38.97 -14.51
C ILE A 5 17.23 39.10 -13.11
N LEU A 6 18.04 39.24 -12.06
CA LEU A 6 17.55 39.39 -10.68
C LEU A 6 16.64 40.62 -10.48
N SER A 7 17.01 41.77 -11.06
CA SER A 7 16.17 42.98 -11.00
C SER A 7 14.86 42.77 -11.75
N ASP A 8 14.90 42.04 -12.85
CA ASP A 8 13.73 41.77 -13.68
C ASP A 8 12.76 40.77 -13.03
N LEU A 9 13.28 39.71 -12.38
CA LEU A 9 12.49 38.81 -11.53
C LEU A 9 11.86 39.57 -10.36
N ARG A 10 12.58 40.48 -9.69
CA ARG A 10 12.03 41.28 -8.58
C ARG A 10 10.89 42.18 -9.04
N ARG A 11 11.05 42.80 -10.22
CA ARG A 11 10.00 43.67 -10.79
C ARG A 11 8.74 42.88 -11.13
N LEU A 12 8.88 41.64 -11.60
CA LEU A 12 7.76 40.80 -12.05
C LEU A 12 7.60 39.54 -11.19
N TRP A 13 7.82 39.69 -9.89
CA TRP A 13 7.90 38.59 -8.91
C TRP A 13 6.65 37.72 -8.90
N ALA A 14 5.46 38.31 -9.05
CA ALA A 14 4.20 37.57 -9.05
C ALA A 14 4.12 36.61 -10.25
N GLY A 15 4.52 37.07 -11.45
CA GLY A 15 4.56 36.21 -12.63
C GLY A 15 5.60 35.10 -12.51
N SER A 16 6.80 35.43 -12.02
CA SER A 16 7.85 34.45 -11.73
C SER A 16 7.39 33.41 -10.71
N LEU A 17 6.70 33.82 -9.65
CA LEU A 17 6.16 32.93 -8.62
C LEU A 17 5.11 31.97 -9.20
N VAL A 18 4.18 32.48 -10.01
CA VAL A 18 3.15 31.66 -10.66
C VAL A 18 3.80 30.61 -11.58
N VAL A 19 4.80 30.98 -12.38
CA VAL A 19 5.53 30.04 -13.24
C VAL A 19 6.20 28.95 -12.40
N VAL A 20 6.92 29.32 -11.34
CA VAL A 20 7.59 28.36 -10.45
C VAL A 20 6.58 27.42 -9.81
N LEU A 21 5.45 27.94 -9.29
CA LEU A 21 4.41 27.15 -8.65
C LEU A 21 3.71 26.20 -9.61
N LEU A 22 3.38 26.64 -10.83
CA LEU A 22 2.74 25.78 -11.84
C LEU A 22 3.66 24.60 -12.21
N VAL A 23 4.95 24.87 -12.45
CA VAL A 23 5.94 23.82 -12.75
C VAL A 23 6.13 22.90 -11.55
N ALA A 24 6.21 23.46 -10.34
CA ALA A 24 6.39 22.69 -9.12
C ALA A 24 5.21 21.75 -8.87
N LEU A 25 3.96 22.23 -8.94
CA LEU A 25 2.78 21.41 -8.70
C LEU A 25 2.61 20.32 -9.77
N ALA A 26 2.85 20.63 -11.04
CA ALA A 26 2.77 19.65 -12.11
C ALA A 26 3.84 18.56 -11.99
N THR A 27 5.07 18.95 -11.63
CA THR A 27 6.17 18.01 -11.39
C THR A 27 5.91 17.19 -10.12
N ALA A 28 5.40 17.83 -9.06
CA ALA A 28 5.07 17.18 -7.80
C ALA A 28 4.03 16.07 -7.96
N LEU A 29 2.99 16.29 -8.78
CA LEU A 29 2.00 15.27 -9.09
C LEU A 29 2.65 14.02 -9.70
N GLY A 30 3.46 14.19 -10.74
CA GLY A 30 4.15 13.07 -11.39
C GLY A 30 5.11 12.33 -10.46
N VAL A 31 5.92 13.08 -9.69
CA VAL A 31 6.86 12.52 -8.72
C VAL A 31 6.12 11.76 -7.61
N CYS A 32 5.05 12.34 -7.07
CA CYS A 32 4.23 11.71 -6.03
C CYS A 32 3.64 10.37 -6.50
N VAL A 33 3.07 10.32 -7.72
CA VAL A 33 2.49 9.09 -8.29
C VAL A 33 3.56 7.99 -8.40
N VAL A 34 4.73 8.31 -8.97
CA VAL A 34 5.82 7.34 -9.17
C VAL A 34 6.35 6.81 -7.82
N LEU A 35 6.58 7.71 -6.87
CA LEU A 35 7.09 7.32 -5.55
C LEU A 35 6.06 6.51 -4.75
N GLN A 36 4.79 6.88 -4.80
CA GLN A 36 3.73 6.17 -4.08
C GLN A 36 3.52 4.76 -4.63
N GLU A 37 3.50 4.60 -5.96
CA GLU A 37 3.39 3.28 -6.58
C GLU A 37 4.57 2.39 -6.18
N ARG A 38 5.81 2.92 -6.22
CA ARG A 38 7.00 2.18 -5.82
C ARG A 38 6.94 1.79 -4.34
N ALA A 39 6.55 2.72 -3.47
CA ALA A 39 6.42 2.49 -2.03
C ALA A 39 5.37 1.41 -1.74
N LEU A 40 4.24 1.41 -2.44
CA LEU A 40 3.20 0.39 -2.35
C LEU A 40 3.72 -0.98 -2.78
N ARG A 41 4.33 -1.08 -3.97
CA ARG A 41 4.91 -2.34 -4.48
C ARG A 41 5.95 -2.92 -3.51
N LEU A 42 6.86 -2.08 -3.01
CA LEU A 42 7.91 -2.50 -2.07
C LEU A 42 7.34 -2.89 -0.70
N GLY A 43 6.41 -2.11 -0.17
CA GLY A 43 5.78 -2.37 1.13
C GLY A 43 5.03 -3.69 1.14
N SER A 44 4.19 -3.93 0.14
CA SER A 44 3.44 -5.18 0.02
C SER A 44 4.33 -6.38 -0.29
N ALA A 45 5.38 -6.23 -1.11
CA ALA A 45 6.34 -7.30 -1.35
C ALA A 45 7.03 -7.73 -0.06
N ARG A 46 7.49 -6.78 0.77
CA ARG A 46 8.07 -7.07 2.09
C ARG A 46 7.06 -7.70 3.04
N ALA A 47 5.81 -7.30 2.99
CA ALA A 47 4.76 -7.88 3.83
C ALA A 47 4.46 -9.34 3.47
N ALA A 48 4.56 -9.69 2.20
CA ALA A 48 4.34 -11.06 1.71
C ALA A 48 5.58 -11.97 1.80
N ASP A 49 6.78 -11.41 1.92
CA ASP A 49 8.07 -12.14 1.87
C ASP A 49 8.19 -13.30 2.89
N LYS A 50 7.49 -13.20 4.02
CA LYS A 50 7.50 -14.26 5.05
C LYS A 50 6.62 -15.47 4.72
N PHE A 51 5.75 -15.36 3.72
CA PHE A 51 4.72 -16.35 3.42
C PHE A 51 5.00 -16.98 2.06
N ASP A 52 5.58 -18.17 2.09
CA ASP A 52 6.01 -18.84 0.86
C ASP A 52 4.83 -19.41 0.08
N LEU A 53 3.89 -20.05 0.76
CA LEU A 53 2.73 -20.71 0.15
C LEU A 53 1.48 -20.46 1.00
N VAL A 54 0.38 -20.12 0.33
CA VAL A 54 -0.94 -20.01 0.94
C VAL A 54 -1.86 -21.02 0.29
N ILE A 55 -2.55 -21.79 1.10
CA ILE A 55 -3.56 -22.76 0.65
C ILE A 55 -4.90 -22.31 1.19
N GLY A 56 -5.91 -22.23 0.32
CA GLY A 56 -7.28 -21.84 0.63
C GLY A 56 -8.27 -22.80 -0.02
N ALA A 57 -9.55 -22.69 0.30
CA ALA A 57 -10.59 -23.34 -0.49
C ALA A 57 -10.63 -22.74 -1.91
N GLY A 58 -11.24 -23.48 -2.85
CA GLY A 58 -11.41 -23.03 -4.22
C GLY A 58 -12.10 -21.65 -4.30
N GLY A 59 -11.53 -20.73 -5.07
CA GLY A 59 -12.02 -19.35 -5.14
C GLY A 59 -10.99 -18.36 -5.70
N SER A 60 -11.11 -17.09 -5.30
CA SER A 60 -10.24 -16.00 -5.75
C SER A 60 -8.85 -16.07 -5.07
N GLU A 61 -7.80 -16.29 -5.86
CA GLU A 61 -6.40 -16.27 -5.41
C GLU A 61 -6.03 -14.93 -4.76
N THR A 62 -6.52 -13.82 -5.32
CA THR A 62 -6.33 -12.47 -4.80
C THR A 62 -6.94 -12.31 -3.41
N GLN A 63 -8.21 -12.70 -3.26
CA GLN A 63 -8.93 -12.55 -2.00
C GLN A 63 -8.30 -13.42 -0.92
N LEU A 64 -7.88 -14.65 -1.27
CA LEU A 64 -7.15 -15.53 -0.37
C LEU A 64 -5.87 -14.85 0.16
N VAL A 65 -5.06 -14.24 -0.70
CA VAL A 65 -3.82 -13.55 -0.27
C VAL A 65 -4.14 -12.28 0.52
N LEU A 66 -5.09 -11.46 0.11
CA LEU A 66 -5.46 -10.24 0.84
C LEU A 66 -6.00 -10.55 2.25
N SER A 67 -6.84 -11.58 2.40
CA SER A 67 -7.36 -11.99 3.70
C SER A 67 -6.29 -12.61 4.59
N SER A 68 -5.48 -13.54 4.07
CA SER A 68 -4.55 -14.33 4.89
C SER A 68 -3.20 -13.67 5.16
N VAL A 69 -2.67 -12.88 4.23
CA VAL A 69 -1.34 -12.24 4.36
C VAL A 69 -1.47 -10.79 4.80
N PHE A 70 -2.45 -10.07 4.23
CA PHE A 70 -2.66 -8.64 4.47
C PHE A 70 -3.76 -8.35 5.49
N LEU A 71 -4.39 -9.38 6.04
CA LEU A 71 -5.43 -9.28 7.08
C LEU A 71 -6.55 -8.32 6.68
N GLN A 72 -7.01 -8.44 5.43
CA GLN A 72 -8.21 -7.76 4.92
C GLN A 72 -9.34 -8.79 4.87
N PRO A 73 -10.08 -9.00 5.97
CA PRO A 73 -11.01 -10.12 6.07
C PRO A 73 -12.11 -10.01 5.03
N SER A 74 -12.47 -11.15 4.46
CA SER A 74 -13.55 -11.28 3.50
C SER A 74 -14.10 -12.71 3.62
N PRO A 75 -15.40 -12.94 3.37
CA PRO A 75 -15.98 -14.28 3.45
C PRO A 75 -15.27 -15.21 2.47
N LEU A 76 -14.47 -16.13 3.01
CA LEU A 76 -13.79 -17.16 2.24
C LEU A 76 -14.51 -18.50 2.49
N PRO A 77 -14.68 -19.34 1.46
CA PRO A 77 -15.15 -20.70 1.67
C PRO A 77 -14.16 -21.45 2.59
N LEU A 78 -14.69 -22.34 3.42
CA LEU A 78 -13.88 -23.16 4.30
C LEU A 78 -13.42 -24.42 3.57
N MET A 79 -12.14 -24.74 3.69
CA MET A 79 -11.62 -26.05 3.31
C MET A 79 -11.83 -27.04 4.45
N PRO A 80 -11.94 -28.34 4.15
CA PRO A 80 -11.94 -29.40 5.17
C PRO A 80 -10.69 -29.35 6.08
N GLY A 81 -10.86 -29.60 7.37
CA GLY A 81 -9.76 -29.53 8.35
C GLY A 81 -8.72 -30.64 8.21
N ASP A 82 -9.03 -31.76 7.55
CA ASP A 82 -8.07 -32.83 7.25
C ASP A 82 -6.88 -32.33 6.42
N VAL A 83 -7.08 -31.27 5.64
CA VAL A 83 -6.01 -30.61 4.88
C VAL A 83 -4.90 -30.11 5.81
N LEU A 84 -5.24 -29.52 6.96
CA LEU A 84 -4.26 -29.06 7.94
C LEU A 84 -3.49 -30.24 8.55
N ALA A 85 -4.19 -31.31 8.92
CA ALA A 85 -3.56 -32.51 9.48
C ALA A 85 -2.59 -33.16 8.48
N ARG A 86 -2.97 -33.25 7.20
CA ARG A 86 -2.11 -33.76 6.13
C ARG A 86 -0.87 -32.90 5.93
N LEU A 87 -1.03 -31.57 5.89
CA LEU A 87 0.09 -30.64 5.71
C LEU A 87 1.06 -30.69 6.90
N ALA A 88 0.55 -30.75 8.13
CA ALA A 88 1.37 -30.84 9.33
C ALA A 88 2.17 -32.15 9.42
N ALA A 89 1.65 -33.24 8.84
CA ALA A 89 2.34 -34.53 8.78
C ALA A 89 3.26 -34.68 7.55
N ASP A 90 3.21 -33.75 6.59
CA ASP A 90 3.96 -33.87 5.33
C ASP A 90 5.47 -33.61 5.55
N PRO A 91 6.36 -34.55 5.17
CA PRO A 91 7.80 -34.37 5.37
C PRO A 91 8.40 -33.18 4.60
N ARG A 92 7.69 -32.64 3.60
CA ARG A 92 8.07 -31.46 2.81
C ARG A 92 7.77 -30.14 3.52
N VAL A 93 6.91 -30.15 4.53
CA VAL A 93 6.45 -28.97 5.26
C VAL A 93 7.29 -28.80 6.53
N ASP A 94 7.78 -27.58 6.76
CA ASP A 94 8.45 -27.19 8.00
C ASP A 94 7.41 -26.84 9.07
N TRP A 95 6.43 -26.02 8.69
CA TRP A 95 5.23 -25.78 9.48
C TRP A 95 4.04 -25.40 8.60
N ALA A 96 2.84 -25.66 9.10
CA ALA A 96 1.57 -25.23 8.53
C ALA A 96 0.72 -24.57 9.63
N ALA A 97 0.21 -23.38 9.36
CA ALA A 97 -0.53 -22.59 10.33
C ALA A 97 -1.89 -22.18 9.73
N PRO A 98 -3.03 -22.61 10.31
CA PRO A 98 -4.32 -22.06 9.96
C PRO A 98 -4.37 -20.57 10.26
N ILE A 99 -5.20 -19.87 9.49
CA ILE A 99 -5.59 -18.49 9.75
C ILE A 99 -7.10 -18.45 9.84
N GLY A 100 -7.63 -18.19 11.03
CA GLY A 100 -9.02 -17.86 11.26
C GLY A 100 -9.17 -16.35 11.39
N PHE A 101 -10.22 -15.78 10.80
CA PHE A 101 -10.55 -14.36 10.87
C PHE A 101 -12.06 -14.19 10.83
N GLY A 102 -12.53 -13.04 11.31
CA GLY A 102 -13.96 -12.70 11.38
C GLY A 102 -14.23 -11.69 12.49
N ASP A 103 -13.50 -11.83 13.59
CA ASP A 103 -13.69 -10.99 14.77
C ASP A 103 -12.68 -9.83 14.81
N SER A 104 -13.03 -8.80 15.57
CA SER A 104 -12.17 -7.64 15.82
C SER A 104 -12.32 -7.14 17.25
N PHE A 105 -11.38 -6.31 17.69
CA PHE A 105 -11.48 -5.57 18.93
C PHE A 105 -10.93 -4.15 18.75
N SER A 106 -11.77 -3.14 19.00
CA SER A 106 -11.39 -1.72 18.85
C SER A 106 -10.78 -1.38 17.47
N GLY A 107 -11.24 -2.05 16.42
CA GLY A 107 -10.71 -1.88 15.06
C GLY A 107 -9.39 -2.60 14.76
N TYR A 108 -8.89 -3.43 15.69
CA TYR A 108 -7.80 -4.37 15.45
C TYR A 108 -8.37 -5.74 15.06
N PRO A 109 -7.94 -6.35 13.95
CA PRO A 109 -8.40 -7.68 13.57
C PRO A 109 -7.91 -8.73 14.56
N ILE A 110 -8.79 -9.65 14.96
CA ILE A 110 -8.44 -10.85 15.71
C ILE A 110 -8.17 -11.97 14.70
N VAL A 111 -7.03 -12.64 14.86
CA VAL A 111 -6.56 -13.68 13.96
C VAL A 111 -6.27 -14.94 14.76
N GLY A 112 -7.08 -15.97 14.53
CA GLY A 112 -6.85 -17.31 15.07
C GLY A 112 -5.70 -18.00 14.34
N THR A 113 -4.69 -18.46 15.06
CA THR A 113 -3.55 -19.14 14.46
C THR A 113 -2.78 -20.00 15.47
N THR A 114 -1.59 -20.47 15.09
CA THR A 114 -0.73 -21.33 15.89
C THR A 114 0.36 -20.56 16.63
N VAL A 115 0.85 -21.15 17.70
CA VAL A 115 2.06 -20.77 18.43
C VAL A 115 3.23 -20.64 17.45
N THR A 116 3.40 -21.63 16.59
CA THR A 116 4.50 -21.67 15.60
C THR A 116 4.48 -20.46 14.67
N LEU A 117 3.31 -20.03 14.18
CA LEU A 117 3.24 -18.83 13.35
C LEU A 117 3.56 -17.58 14.18
N ALA A 118 2.94 -17.43 15.35
CA ALA A 118 3.10 -16.26 16.22
C ALA A 118 4.58 -16.00 16.56
N GLU A 119 5.36 -17.05 16.83
CA GLU A 119 6.79 -16.95 17.12
C GLU A 119 7.62 -16.52 15.89
N ASN A 120 7.29 -17.05 14.70
CA ASN A 120 8.03 -16.81 13.46
C ASN A 120 7.69 -15.48 12.76
N LEU A 121 6.55 -14.86 13.09
CA LEU A 121 6.09 -13.61 12.49
C LEU A 121 7.04 -12.44 12.68
N SER A 122 7.70 -12.31 13.84
CA SER A 122 8.59 -11.17 14.13
C SER A 122 9.99 -11.56 14.65
N GLY A 123 10.30 -12.87 14.66
CA GLY A 123 11.59 -13.38 15.15
C GLY A 123 11.72 -13.23 16.67
N GLY A 124 10.65 -13.56 17.39
CA GLY A 124 10.52 -13.40 18.84
C GLY A 124 9.73 -12.15 19.27
N PHE A 125 9.60 -11.95 20.58
CA PHE A 125 8.72 -10.93 21.15
C PHE A 125 9.48 -9.66 21.57
N ALA A 126 8.79 -8.53 21.55
CA ALA A 126 9.26 -7.30 22.17
C ALA A 126 9.06 -7.37 23.70
N GLU A 127 7.91 -7.91 24.13
CA GLU A 127 7.53 -8.06 25.54
C GLU A 127 6.73 -9.35 25.71
N GLY A 128 6.82 -9.98 26.89
CA GLY A 128 6.04 -11.17 27.24
C GLY A 128 6.43 -12.41 26.45
N LYS A 129 5.44 -13.27 26.16
CA LYS A 129 5.61 -14.58 25.52
C LYS A 129 4.42 -14.91 24.63
N VAL A 130 4.55 -15.99 23.86
CA VAL A 130 3.44 -16.57 23.10
C VAL A 130 2.34 -17.10 24.03
N PHE A 131 1.11 -17.16 23.52
CA PHE A 131 -0.01 -17.80 24.21
C PHE A 131 0.25 -19.29 24.44
N ALA A 132 -0.19 -19.81 25.58
CA ALA A 132 -0.12 -21.22 25.97
C ALA A 132 -1.50 -21.81 26.28
N ARG A 133 -2.52 -20.95 26.43
CA ARG A 133 -3.91 -21.31 26.70
C ARG A 133 -4.87 -20.56 25.79
N GLU A 134 -6.08 -21.08 25.64
CA GLU A 134 -7.11 -20.50 24.78
C GLU A 134 -7.49 -19.06 25.16
N GLY A 135 -7.49 -18.73 26.46
CA GLY A 135 -7.76 -17.38 26.97
C GLY A 135 -6.60 -16.39 26.88
N GLU A 136 -5.51 -16.70 26.18
CA GLU A 136 -4.35 -15.82 26.02
C GLU A 136 -4.25 -15.25 24.60
N ALA A 137 -3.78 -14.01 24.47
CA ALA A 137 -3.55 -13.35 23.19
C ALA A 137 -2.14 -12.79 23.06
N VAL A 138 -1.63 -12.74 21.84
CA VAL A 138 -0.42 -11.99 21.47
C VAL A 138 -0.83 -10.81 20.62
N ILE A 139 -0.33 -9.62 20.93
CA ILE A 139 -0.67 -8.43 20.17
C ILE A 139 0.47 -7.99 19.24
N GLY A 140 0.10 -7.43 18.09
CA GLY A 140 1.01 -6.75 17.19
C GLY A 140 1.64 -5.51 17.83
N SER A 141 2.78 -5.08 17.29
CA SER A 141 3.56 -3.99 17.87
C SER A 141 2.84 -2.63 17.93
N ALA A 142 1.85 -2.41 17.06
CA ALA A 142 1.05 -1.18 16.96
C ALA A 142 -0.31 -1.25 17.68
N VAL A 143 -0.64 -2.37 18.33
CA VAL A 143 -1.84 -2.51 19.16
C VAL A 143 -1.64 -1.77 20.48
N LYS A 144 -2.57 -0.87 20.84
CA LYS A 144 -2.47 0.00 22.03
C LYS A 144 -3.07 -0.64 23.29
N LEU A 145 -2.65 -1.87 23.61
CA LEU A 145 -3.04 -2.58 24.82
C LEU A 145 -1.81 -2.97 25.67
N PRO A 146 -1.86 -2.85 27.00
CA PRO A 146 -0.80 -3.37 27.86
C PRO A 146 -0.84 -4.91 27.93
N LEU A 147 0.25 -5.52 28.39
CA LEU A 147 0.21 -6.92 28.87
C LEU A 147 -0.84 -7.06 29.98
N GLY A 148 -1.55 -8.18 29.98
CA GLY A 148 -2.69 -8.45 30.86
C GLY A 148 -3.98 -7.71 30.47
N GLY A 149 -3.96 -6.87 29.42
CA GLY A 149 -5.17 -6.23 28.91
C GLY A 149 -6.19 -7.27 28.42
N GLU A 150 -7.47 -6.96 28.61
CA GLU A 150 -8.58 -7.81 28.18
C GLU A 150 -9.01 -7.48 26.75
N VAL A 151 -9.27 -8.53 25.97
CA VAL A 151 -9.79 -8.45 24.60
C VAL A 151 -11.04 -9.30 24.53
N LYS A 152 -12.17 -8.67 24.22
CA LYS A 152 -13.46 -9.33 24.00
C LYS A 152 -13.73 -9.40 22.51
N PRO A 153 -13.82 -10.59 21.90
CA PRO A 153 -14.02 -10.70 20.46
C PRO A 153 -15.37 -10.15 20.07
N MET A 154 -15.42 -9.45 18.94
CA MET A 154 -16.65 -8.93 18.38
C MET A 154 -16.71 -9.29 16.90
N HIS A 155 -17.79 -9.96 16.52
CA HIS A 155 -18.07 -10.30 15.13
C HIS A 155 -18.67 -9.09 14.42
N GLY A 156 -18.15 -8.77 13.23
CA GLY A 156 -18.53 -7.56 12.51
C GLY A 156 -18.02 -6.27 13.18
N SER A 157 -18.51 -5.12 12.72
CA SER A 157 -18.15 -3.82 13.28
C SER A 157 -19.22 -3.31 14.25
N ALA A 158 -18.81 -2.55 15.27
CA ALA A 158 -19.76 -1.93 16.21
C ALA A 158 -20.73 -0.96 15.51
N GLU A 159 -20.34 -0.39 14.37
CA GLU A 159 -21.18 0.50 13.55
C GLU A 159 -22.27 -0.26 12.77
N GLU A 160 -22.06 -1.55 12.49
CA GLU A 160 -22.99 -2.41 11.74
C GLU A 160 -23.84 -3.32 12.65
N GLY A 161 -23.79 -3.11 13.97
CA GLY A 161 -24.53 -3.93 14.94
C GLY A 161 -23.84 -5.24 15.30
N GLY A 162 -22.51 -5.27 15.26
CA GLY A 162 -21.70 -6.46 15.57
C GLY A 162 -21.98 -7.08 16.94
N GLU A 163 -21.88 -8.40 16.99
CA GLU A 163 -22.16 -9.18 18.19
C GLU A 163 -20.87 -9.39 18.99
N THR A 164 -20.90 -9.07 20.27
CA THR A 164 -19.75 -9.28 21.16
C THR A 164 -19.85 -10.65 21.81
N HIS A 165 -18.85 -11.48 21.59
CA HIS A 165 -18.68 -12.75 22.29
C HIS A 165 -18.35 -12.45 23.76
N THR A 166 -19.25 -12.85 24.67
CA THR A 166 -19.12 -12.60 26.13
C THR A 166 -18.55 -13.80 26.89
N GLU A 167 -18.55 -14.94 26.23
CA GLU A 167 -18.19 -16.27 26.71
C GLU A 167 -16.68 -16.49 26.81
N LEU A 168 -15.86 -15.72 26.09
CA LEU A 168 -14.39 -15.75 26.20
C LEU A 168 -13.80 -14.35 26.27
N VAL A 169 -12.88 -14.15 27.21
CA VAL A 169 -12.06 -12.94 27.31
C VAL A 169 -10.60 -13.34 27.17
N TYR A 170 -9.94 -12.84 26.14
CA TYR A 170 -8.51 -13.03 25.97
C TYR A 170 -7.71 -12.06 26.84
N HIS A 171 -6.62 -12.54 27.43
CA HIS A 171 -5.67 -11.72 28.18
C HIS A 171 -4.35 -11.63 27.41
N VAL A 172 -3.84 -10.40 27.23
CA VAL A 172 -2.62 -10.17 26.46
C VAL A 172 -1.39 -10.75 27.18
N ALA A 173 -0.81 -11.81 26.64
CA ALA A 173 0.37 -12.51 27.18
C ALA A 173 1.70 -12.01 26.59
N GLY A 174 1.66 -11.41 25.39
CA GLY A 174 2.87 -10.96 24.69
C GLY A 174 2.63 -9.92 23.61
N ARG A 175 3.72 -9.25 23.21
CA ARG A 175 3.75 -8.25 22.12
C ARG A 175 4.83 -8.60 21.11
N LEU A 176 4.46 -8.62 19.83
CA LEU A 176 5.40 -8.85 18.72
C LEU A 176 6.39 -7.69 18.56
N ARG A 177 7.56 -7.98 17.98
CA ARG A 177 8.45 -6.92 17.48
C ARG A 177 7.86 -6.28 16.22
N PRO A 178 8.16 -5.01 15.93
CA PRO A 178 7.69 -4.36 14.71
C PRO A 178 8.09 -5.13 13.45
N THR A 179 7.11 -5.50 12.62
CA THR A 179 7.33 -6.19 11.35
C THR A 179 7.23 -5.26 10.14
N GLY A 180 6.54 -4.13 10.28
CA GLY A 180 6.15 -3.24 9.18
C GLY A 180 5.06 -3.83 8.29
N THR A 181 4.24 -4.75 8.82
CA THR A 181 3.19 -5.47 8.07
C THR A 181 1.85 -5.37 8.79
N ALA A 182 0.76 -5.80 8.14
CA ALA A 182 -0.58 -5.80 8.73
C ALA A 182 -0.65 -6.50 10.12
N TRP A 183 0.26 -7.45 10.36
CA TRP A 183 0.42 -8.19 11.61
C TRP A 183 0.82 -7.31 12.80
N ASP A 184 1.41 -6.13 12.57
CA ASP A 184 1.67 -5.16 13.65
C ASP A 184 0.38 -4.63 14.27
N ARG A 185 -0.76 -4.73 13.58
CA ARG A 185 -2.07 -4.31 14.07
C ARG A 185 -2.98 -5.48 14.44
N ALA A 186 -2.51 -6.72 14.36
CA ALA A 186 -3.32 -7.90 14.64
C ALA A 186 -3.29 -8.27 16.12
N ILE A 187 -4.37 -8.90 16.58
CA ILE A 187 -4.42 -9.63 17.85
C ILE A 187 -4.47 -11.11 17.51
N LEU A 188 -3.42 -11.83 17.87
CA LEU A 188 -3.27 -13.26 17.59
C LEU A 188 -3.80 -14.07 18.76
N VAL A 189 -4.65 -15.04 18.46
CA VAL A 189 -5.26 -15.94 19.44
C VAL A 189 -5.11 -17.38 18.96
N PRO A 190 -5.23 -18.38 19.85
CA PRO A 190 -5.25 -19.77 19.43
C PRO A 190 -6.42 -20.05 18.48
N ILE A 191 -6.18 -20.77 17.39
CA ILE A 191 -7.24 -21.11 16.43
C ILE A 191 -8.39 -21.92 17.06
N GLN A 192 -8.08 -22.74 18.08
CA GLN A 192 -9.03 -23.54 18.83
C GLN A 192 -10.06 -22.66 19.53
N ALA A 193 -9.62 -21.56 20.13
CA ALA A 193 -10.50 -20.59 20.78
C ALA A 193 -11.49 -19.98 19.78
N VAL A 194 -11.04 -19.69 18.55
CA VAL A 194 -11.92 -19.21 17.47
C VAL A 194 -12.94 -20.29 17.10
N TRP A 195 -12.53 -21.55 16.95
CA TRP A 195 -13.47 -22.63 16.65
C TRP A 195 -14.49 -22.87 17.76
N HIS A 196 -14.10 -22.77 19.03
CA HIS A 196 -15.00 -22.97 20.16
C HIS A 196 -16.01 -21.82 20.31
N ILE A 197 -15.57 -20.57 20.14
CA ILE A 197 -16.46 -19.39 20.11
C ILE A 197 -17.52 -19.55 19.02
N HIS A 198 -17.11 -19.95 17.82
CA HIS A 198 -17.97 -20.07 16.64
C HIS A 198 -18.66 -21.44 16.50
N GLY A 199 -18.62 -22.29 17.53
CA GLY A 199 -19.29 -23.59 17.55
C GLY A 199 -18.79 -24.62 16.52
N LEU A 200 -17.68 -24.35 15.82
CA LEU A 200 -17.17 -25.15 14.71
C LEU A 200 -16.60 -26.52 15.14
N GLY A 201 -16.34 -26.71 16.44
CA GLY A 201 -15.88 -27.99 17.01
C GLY A 201 -16.98 -28.92 17.52
N ALA A 202 -18.23 -28.46 17.62
CA ALA A 202 -19.33 -29.23 18.18
C ALA A 202 -20.23 -29.79 17.07
N LYS A 203 -20.07 -31.09 16.76
CA LYS A 203 -20.87 -31.96 15.87
C LYS A 203 -20.33 -32.12 14.44
N ALA A 204 -19.45 -33.10 14.26
CA ALA A 204 -19.29 -33.84 13.01
C ALA A 204 -20.47 -34.82 12.74
N HIS A 205 -21.71 -34.36 12.92
CA HIS A 205 -22.90 -35.04 12.43
C HIS A 205 -23.87 -33.97 11.91
N GLU A 206 -24.14 -34.04 10.61
CA GLU A 206 -25.08 -33.20 9.83
C GLU A 206 -24.48 -31.96 9.16
N ALA A 207 -23.70 -32.17 8.11
CA ALA A 207 -23.69 -31.27 6.95
C ALA A 207 -23.24 -32.02 5.67
N GLU A 208 -23.93 -33.12 5.33
CA GLU A 208 -24.32 -33.29 3.94
C GLU A 208 -25.71 -32.69 3.82
N VAL A 209 -25.87 -31.70 2.95
CA VAL A 209 -27.01 -31.42 2.06
C VAL A 209 -26.92 -29.93 1.70
N GLY A 210 -26.65 -29.66 0.43
CA GLY A 210 -26.87 -28.34 -0.13
C GLY A 210 -28.35 -27.99 -0.06
N HIS A 211 -28.67 -26.84 0.50
CA HIS A 211 -29.96 -26.20 0.33
C HIS A 211 -29.76 -24.77 -0.15
N ASP A 212 -30.20 -24.55 -1.39
CA ASP A 212 -30.58 -23.24 -1.92
C ASP A 212 -31.57 -22.60 -0.95
N HIS A 213 -31.28 -21.38 -0.49
CA HIS A 213 -32.23 -20.58 0.27
C HIS A 213 -32.78 -19.46 -0.61
N GLU A 214 -33.98 -19.70 -1.17
CA GLU A 214 -34.93 -18.63 -1.43
C GLU A 214 -35.55 -18.19 -0.10
N HIS A 215 -35.51 -16.89 0.17
CA HIS A 215 -36.02 -16.26 1.39
C HIS A 215 -37.55 -16.24 1.42
N GLU A 216 -38.17 -16.69 2.50
CA GLU A 216 -39.28 -15.98 3.16
C GLU A 216 -39.26 -16.23 4.68
N GLY A 217 -39.63 -15.20 5.44
CA GLY A 217 -39.25 -15.02 6.84
C GLY A 217 -40.01 -15.85 7.88
N ALA A 218 -39.31 -16.15 8.97
CA ALA A 218 -39.84 -16.34 10.31
C ALA A 218 -38.66 -16.22 11.29
N GLY A 219 -38.79 -15.36 12.30
CA GLY A 219 -37.77 -15.20 13.34
C GLY A 219 -37.61 -16.50 14.11
N HIS A 220 -36.43 -17.10 14.01
CA HIS A 220 -35.98 -18.16 14.89
C HIS A 220 -34.77 -17.64 15.65
N ASP A 221 -34.95 -17.48 16.97
CA ASP A 221 -33.85 -17.40 17.92
C ASP A 221 -33.08 -18.72 17.84
N ALA A 222 -32.05 -18.77 16.99
CA ALA A 222 -31.10 -19.86 16.97
C ALA A 222 -30.26 -19.73 18.24
N GLN A 223 -30.62 -20.46 19.29
CA GLN A 223 -29.70 -20.74 20.39
C GLN A 223 -28.56 -21.58 19.83
N GLU A 224 -27.51 -20.90 19.38
CA GLU A 224 -26.24 -21.51 19.04
C GLU A 224 -25.71 -22.21 20.29
N HIS A 225 -25.57 -23.53 20.21
CA HIS A 225 -24.91 -24.31 21.24
C HIS A 225 -23.41 -23.98 21.19
N HIS A 226 -23.00 -22.89 21.85
CA HIS A 226 -21.58 -22.63 22.10
C HIS A 226 -21.00 -23.86 22.84
N GLY A 227 -19.87 -24.37 22.36
CA GLY A 227 -19.11 -25.37 23.10
C GLY A 227 -18.77 -24.82 24.49
N GLU A 228 -18.55 -25.71 25.46
CA GLU A 228 -18.04 -25.28 26.77
C GLU A 228 -16.62 -24.72 26.56
N ILE A 229 -16.50 -23.39 26.49
CA ILE A 229 -15.22 -22.71 26.29
C ILE A 229 -14.50 -22.69 27.63
N ASP A 230 -13.31 -23.30 27.67
CA ASP A 230 -12.40 -23.25 28.81
C ASP A 230 -11.22 -22.32 28.48
N PRO A 231 -11.20 -21.07 28.99
CA PRO A 231 -10.08 -20.14 28.78
C PRO A 231 -8.75 -20.69 29.28
N ASP A 232 -8.76 -21.62 30.24
CA ASP A 232 -7.57 -22.22 30.81
C ASP A 232 -7.11 -23.48 30.07
N ALA A 233 -7.84 -23.91 29.03
CA ALA A 233 -7.50 -25.06 28.20
C ALA A 233 -6.11 -24.89 27.58
N VAL A 234 -5.30 -25.95 27.69
CA VAL A 234 -3.95 -25.98 27.10
C VAL A 234 -4.08 -26.14 25.59
N ILE A 235 -3.32 -25.35 24.85
CA ILE A 235 -3.31 -25.41 23.38
C ILE A 235 -2.69 -26.75 22.93
N ASP A 236 -3.45 -27.52 22.16
CA ASP A 236 -2.97 -28.72 21.46
C ASP A 236 -3.00 -28.48 19.95
N GLU A 237 -1.82 -28.44 19.33
CA GLU A 237 -1.65 -28.27 17.89
C GLU A 237 -1.47 -29.61 17.16
N LYS A 238 -1.96 -30.71 17.76
CA LYS A 238 -2.10 -32.00 17.07
C LYS A 238 -3.42 -32.02 16.32
N TRP A 239 -3.32 -31.79 15.02
CA TRP A 239 -4.49 -31.70 14.15
C TRP A 239 -5.03 -33.10 13.81
N ALA A 240 -6.28 -33.34 14.17
CA ALA A 240 -7.03 -34.51 13.77
C ALA A 240 -7.69 -34.31 12.39
N ALA A 241 -8.08 -35.40 11.73
CA ALA A 241 -8.70 -35.33 10.39
C ALA A 241 -10.10 -34.71 10.41
N ASP A 242 -10.77 -34.74 11.56
CA ASP A 242 -12.08 -34.15 11.84
C ASP A 242 -11.98 -32.72 12.38
N ALA A 243 -10.80 -32.08 12.26
CA ALA A 243 -10.65 -30.68 12.61
C ALA A 243 -11.66 -29.80 11.85
N PRO A 244 -12.12 -28.69 12.45
CA PRO A 244 -13.06 -27.80 11.81
C PRO A 244 -12.54 -27.16 10.52
N GLY A 245 -13.46 -26.66 9.70
CA GLY A 245 -13.13 -26.02 8.44
C GLY A 245 -12.27 -24.76 8.60
N LEU A 246 -11.43 -24.49 7.60
CA LEU A 246 -10.43 -23.41 7.63
C LEU A 246 -10.51 -22.55 6.38
N PRO A 247 -10.45 -21.21 6.48
CA PRO A 247 -10.49 -20.37 5.29
C PRO A 247 -9.13 -20.32 4.57
N ALA A 248 -8.03 -20.36 5.34
CA ALA A 248 -6.68 -20.34 4.79
C ALA A 248 -5.68 -21.06 5.70
N ILE A 249 -4.62 -21.60 5.09
CA ILE A 249 -3.47 -22.19 5.75
C ILE A 249 -2.20 -21.58 5.14
N LEU A 250 -1.36 -20.99 5.99
CA LEU A 250 -0.02 -20.55 5.63
C LEU A 250 0.93 -21.74 5.77
N VAL A 251 1.70 -22.01 4.72
CA VAL A 251 2.60 -23.16 4.68
C VAL A 251 4.02 -22.67 4.46
N LYS A 252 4.94 -23.17 5.28
CA LYS A 252 6.38 -23.02 5.10
C LYS A 252 6.98 -24.33 4.57
N PRO A 253 7.32 -24.40 3.28
CA PRO A 253 7.99 -25.56 2.72
C PRO A 253 9.46 -25.61 3.16
N LYS A 254 10.04 -26.81 3.27
CA LYS A 254 11.48 -26.97 3.58
C LYS A 254 12.39 -26.56 2.44
N THR A 255 11.92 -26.68 1.20
CA THR A 255 12.67 -26.30 0.00
C THR A 255 11.80 -25.61 -1.04
N ILE A 256 12.43 -24.86 -1.95
CA ILE A 256 11.73 -24.26 -3.09
C ILE A 256 11.06 -25.35 -3.94
N ALA A 257 11.73 -26.47 -4.20
CA ALA A 257 11.16 -27.57 -4.98
C ALA A 257 9.91 -28.16 -4.32
N ASP A 258 9.91 -28.26 -2.99
CA ASP A 258 8.76 -28.72 -2.22
C ASP A 258 7.58 -27.74 -2.30
N ALA A 259 7.86 -26.44 -2.28
CA ALA A 259 6.85 -25.40 -2.47
C ALA A 259 6.08 -25.59 -3.79
N TYR A 260 6.78 -25.85 -4.90
CA TYR A 260 6.14 -26.08 -6.20
C TYR A 260 5.36 -27.40 -6.26
N LYS A 261 5.87 -28.47 -5.63
CA LYS A 261 5.15 -29.75 -5.55
C LYS A 261 3.85 -29.62 -4.75
N LEU A 262 3.92 -29.01 -3.57
CA LEU A 262 2.76 -28.73 -2.73
C LEU A 262 1.76 -27.84 -3.47
N ARG A 263 2.23 -26.78 -4.13
CA ARG A 263 1.37 -25.92 -4.96
C ARG A 263 0.63 -26.72 -6.03
N GLN A 264 1.32 -27.61 -6.75
CA GLN A 264 0.69 -28.41 -7.80
C GLN A 264 -0.36 -29.38 -7.24
N GLU A 265 -0.08 -30.00 -6.09
CA GLU A 265 -0.98 -30.94 -5.42
C GLU A 265 -2.27 -30.26 -4.94
N TYR A 266 -2.13 -29.13 -4.25
CA TYR A 266 -3.24 -28.38 -3.63
C TYR A 266 -3.91 -27.35 -4.56
N ARG A 267 -3.59 -27.35 -5.86
CA ARG A 267 -4.30 -26.61 -6.92
C ARG A 267 -5.33 -27.48 -7.64
N SER A 268 -5.56 -28.71 -7.16
CA SER A 268 -6.52 -29.66 -7.72
C SER A 268 -7.67 -29.92 -6.75
N GLY A 269 -8.89 -30.15 -7.26
CA GLY A 269 -10.07 -30.41 -6.44
C GLY A 269 -10.66 -29.14 -5.81
N ASN A 270 -10.88 -29.15 -4.49
CA ASN A 270 -11.58 -28.10 -3.73
C ASN A 270 -10.64 -27.08 -3.08
N THR A 271 -9.33 -27.13 -3.33
CA THR A 271 -8.36 -26.19 -2.78
C THR A 271 -7.67 -25.39 -3.87
N VAL A 272 -7.13 -24.24 -3.50
CA VAL A 272 -6.23 -23.45 -4.33
C VAL A 272 -4.97 -23.15 -3.54
N ALA A 273 -3.82 -23.37 -4.16
CA ALA A 273 -2.52 -23.07 -3.59
C ALA A 273 -1.79 -22.02 -4.43
N VAL A 274 -1.34 -20.96 -3.77
CA VAL A 274 -0.80 -19.76 -4.41
C VAL A 274 0.47 -19.28 -3.73
N PHE A 275 1.37 -18.73 -4.53
CA PHE A 275 2.51 -17.97 -4.04
C PHE A 275 2.09 -16.49 -3.91
N PRO A 276 2.12 -15.90 -2.70
CA PRO A 276 1.71 -14.50 -2.51
C PRO A 276 2.42 -13.52 -3.46
N GLY A 277 3.72 -13.71 -3.69
CA GLY A 277 4.49 -12.87 -4.61
C GLY A 277 4.00 -12.92 -6.07
N GLU A 278 3.47 -14.06 -6.53
CA GLU A 278 2.90 -14.20 -7.88
C GLU A 278 1.56 -13.47 -7.98
N VAL A 279 0.69 -13.65 -6.98
CA VAL A 279 -0.60 -12.97 -6.91
C VAL A 279 -0.39 -11.45 -6.87
N LEU A 280 0.56 -10.96 -6.06
CA LEU A 280 0.93 -9.54 -6.04
C LEU A 280 1.47 -9.06 -7.38
N THR A 281 2.30 -9.86 -8.06
CA THR A 281 2.82 -9.50 -9.39
C THR A 281 1.68 -9.36 -10.40
N ASN A 282 0.70 -10.27 -10.38
CA ASN A 282 -0.48 -10.21 -11.23
C ASN A 282 -1.35 -8.99 -10.91
N LEU A 283 -1.57 -8.70 -9.61
CA LEU A 283 -2.29 -7.50 -9.16
C LEU A 283 -1.59 -6.21 -9.57
N TYR A 284 -0.26 -6.17 -9.55
CA TYR A 284 0.48 -5.00 -10.02
C TYR A 284 0.61 -4.93 -11.54
N GLY A 285 0.39 -6.03 -12.25
CA GLY A 285 0.18 -6.05 -13.68
C GLY A 285 -1.07 -5.26 -14.04
N THR A 286 -2.20 -5.59 -13.41
CA THR A 286 -3.47 -4.87 -13.64
C THR A 286 -3.43 -3.43 -13.11
N LEU A 287 -2.81 -3.18 -11.96
CA LEU A 287 -2.60 -1.82 -11.45
C LEU A 287 -1.63 -1.01 -12.35
N GLY A 288 -0.74 -1.69 -13.09
CA GLY A 288 0.14 -1.07 -14.06
C GLY A 288 -0.63 -0.27 -15.12
N ASP A 289 -1.80 -0.76 -15.54
CA ASP A 289 -2.68 -0.05 -16.47
C ASP A 289 -3.25 1.23 -15.84
N ALA A 290 -3.64 1.18 -14.56
CA ALA A 290 -4.10 2.36 -13.83
C ALA A 290 -2.97 3.40 -13.65
N LYS A 291 -1.74 2.94 -13.40
CA LYS A 291 -0.56 3.81 -13.34
C LYS A 291 -0.31 4.51 -14.68
N GLN A 292 -0.44 3.81 -15.82
CA GLN A 292 -0.27 4.43 -17.13
C GLN A 292 -1.27 5.59 -17.34
N ILE A 293 -2.51 5.43 -16.88
CA ILE A 293 -3.52 6.51 -16.92
C ILE A 293 -3.07 7.70 -16.05
N LEU A 294 -2.63 7.45 -14.81
CA LEU A 294 -2.16 8.53 -13.92
C LEU A 294 -0.93 9.26 -14.48
N VAL A 295 0.00 8.52 -15.09
CA VAL A 295 1.17 9.09 -15.77
C VAL A 295 0.74 9.89 -17.00
N ALA A 296 -0.25 9.43 -17.76
CA ALA A 296 -0.78 10.16 -18.91
C ALA A 296 -1.46 11.47 -18.47
N VAL A 297 -2.22 11.45 -17.36
CA VAL A 297 -2.81 12.65 -16.75
C VAL A 297 -1.72 13.62 -16.29
N ALA A 298 -0.68 13.12 -15.62
CA ALA A 298 0.45 13.95 -15.19
C ALA A 298 1.20 14.55 -16.40
N ALA A 299 1.43 13.77 -17.45
CA ALA A 299 2.06 14.23 -18.69
C ALA A 299 1.18 15.28 -19.41
N GLY A 300 -0.14 15.08 -19.45
CA GLY A 300 -1.09 16.05 -19.98
C GLY A 300 -1.09 17.35 -19.19
N ALA A 301 -1.08 17.28 -17.85
CA ALA A 301 -0.93 18.44 -16.98
C ALA A 301 0.40 19.17 -17.23
N GLN A 302 1.51 18.44 -17.41
CA GLN A 302 2.80 19.01 -17.79
C GLN A 302 2.76 19.69 -19.16
N ALA A 303 2.06 19.13 -20.14
CA ALA A 303 1.90 19.74 -21.46
C ALA A 303 1.10 21.05 -21.39
N LEU A 304 0.02 21.08 -20.62
CA LEU A 304 -0.77 22.30 -20.37
C LEU A 304 0.06 23.39 -19.66
N VAL A 305 0.87 22.99 -18.69
CA VAL A 305 1.79 23.89 -17.99
C VAL A 305 2.86 24.40 -18.95
N ALA A 306 3.44 23.54 -19.79
CA ALA A 306 4.41 23.96 -20.81
C ALA A 306 3.80 24.97 -21.80
N ALA A 307 2.57 24.73 -22.29
CA ALA A 307 1.86 25.67 -23.15
C ALA A 307 1.57 27.00 -22.46
N SER A 308 1.15 26.94 -21.19
CA SER A 308 0.92 28.12 -20.35
C SER A 308 2.20 28.92 -20.13
N LEU A 309 3.34 28.25 -19.93
CA LEU A 309 4.65 28.88 -19.83
C LEU A 309 5.00 29.64 -21.11
N VAL A 310 4.81 29.03 -22.29
CA VAL A 310 5.06 29.71 -23.56
C VAL A 310 4.20 30.97 -23.68
N LEU A 311 2.90 30.88 -23.38
CA LEU A 311 2.00 32.02 -23.46
C LEU A 311 2.40 33.14 -22.49
N VAL A 312 2.59 32.82 -21.21
CA VAL A 312 3.04 33.78 -20.18
C VAL A 312 4.34 34.44 -20.61
N THR A 313 5.27 33.67 -21.16
CA THR A 313 6.54 34.20 -21.60
C THR A 313 6.39 35.17 -22.77
N VAL A 314 5.57 34.84 -23.77
CA VAL A 314 5.33 35.71 -24.92
C VAL A 314 4.72 37.04 -24.46
N ILE A 315 3.78 36.99 -23.51
CA ILE A 315 3.19 38.19 -22.90
C ILE A 315 4.29 39.00 -22.20
N HIS A 316 5.16 38.35 -21.42
CA HIS A 316 6.27 38.99 -20.70
C HIS A 316 7.26 39.70 -21.64
N ILE A 317 7.65 39.02 -22.72
CA ILE A 317 8.52 39.59 -23.77
C ILE A 317 7.82 40.78 -24.43
N GLY A 318 6.51 40.68 -24.68
CA GLY A 318 5.70 41.79 -25.20
C GLY A 318 5.73 43.01 -24.29
N GLN A 319 5.56 42.83 -22.98
CA GLN A 319 5.64 43.91 -21.98
C GLN A 319 7.04 44.54 -21.89
N ARG A 320 8.09 43.78 -22.21
CA ARG A 320 9.49 44.24 -22.18
C ARG A 320 10.02 44.67 -23.55
N ARG A 321 9.19 44.73 -24.58
CA ARG A 321 9.60 45.03 -25.97
C ARG A 321 10.40 46.33 -26.09
N ARG A 322 9.97 47.42 -25.45
CA ARG A 322 10.70 48.70 -25.45
C ARG A 322 12.06 48.62 -24.75
N GLN A 323 12.16 47.88 -23.65
CA GLN A 323 13.42 47.69 -22.90
C GLN A 323 14.42 46.85 -23.71
N ILE A 324 13.96 45.78 -24.36
CA ILE A 324 14.78 44.95 -25.26
C ILE A 324 15.24 45.78 -26.47
N GLY A 325 14.35 46.60 -27.03
CA GLY A 325 14.68 47.55 -28.10
C GLY A 325 15.76 48.55 -27.69
N ALA A 326 15.64 49.13 -26.50
CA ALA A 326 16.62 50.07 -25.95
C ALA A 326 17.99 49.39 -25.70
N LEU A 327 18.02 48.20 -25.08
CA LEU A 327 19.26 47.43 -24.88
C LEU A 327 19.98 47.18 -26.21
N ARG A 328 19.24 46.81 -27.25
CA ARG A 328 19.80 46.61 -28.59
C ARG A 328 20.25 47.91 -29.25
N ALA A 329 19.58 49.04 -29.00
CA ALA A 329 19.99 50.34 -29.49
C ALA A 329 21.30 50.83 -28.83
N PHE A 330 21.52 50.48 -27.56
CA PHE A 330 22.79 50.69 -26.84
C PHE A 330 23.90 49.70 -27.23
N GLY A 331 23.68 48.84 -28.23
CA GLY A 331 24.69 47.94 -28.79
C GLY A 331 24.69 46.52 -28.23
N ALA A 332 23.70 46.11 -27.43
CA ALA A 332 23.61 44.72 -26.99
C ALA A 332 23.44 43.74 -28.17
N PRO A 333 24.31 42.73 -28.33
CA PRO A 333 24.23 41.78 -29.43
C PRO A 333 23.00 40.88 -29.29
N ARG A 334 22.49 40.38 -30.42
CA ARG A 334 21.27 39.55 -30.44
C ARG A 334 21.41 38.28 -29.58
N GLY A 335 22.60 37.68 -29.54
CA GLY A 335 22.91 36.55 -28.68
C GLY A 335 22.85 36.87 -27.18
N ALA A 336 23.16 38.11 -26.77
CA ALA A 336 23.04 38.50 -25.36
C ALA A 336 21.56 38.59 -24.93
N ILE A 337 20.67 39.09 -25.79
CA ILE A 337 19.22 39.09 -25.52
C ILE A 337 18.68 37.66 -25.42
N PHE A 338 19.07 36.79 -26.34
CA PHE A 338 18.73 35.36 -26.27
C PHE A 338 19.17 34.75 -24.94
N GLY A 339 20.45 34.93 -24.57
CA GLY A 339 21.01 34.36 -23.35
C GLY A 339 20.34 34.87 -22.07
N ILE A 340 19.97 36.16 -22.01
CA ILE A 340 19.24 36.72 -20.86
C ILE A 340 17.88 36.04 -20.70
N VAL A 341 17.08 36.01 -21.77
CA VAL A 341 15.72 35.42 -21.73
C VAL A 341 15.79 33.93 -21.47
N TRP A 342 16.66 33.21 -22.18
CA TRP A 342 16.81 31.77 -22.00
C TRP A 342 17.21 31.42 -20.55
N LEU A 343 18.19 32.12 -19.98
CA LEU A 343 18.68 31.83 -18.63
C LEU A 343 17.65 32.22 -17.56
N GLU A 344 16.89 33.30 -17.74
CA GLU A 344 15.77 33.67 -16.87
C GLU A 344 14.69 32.56 -16.84
N PHE A 345 14.22 32.11 -18.01
CA PHE A 345 13.20 31.08 -18.10
C PHE A 345 13.68 29.71 -17.64
N PHE A 346 14.88 29.30 -18.07
CA PHE A 346 15.48 28.04 -17.63
C PHE A 346 15.61 28.01 -16.11
N PHE A 347 16.06 29.09 -15.49
CA PHE A 347 16.19 29.17 -14.03
C PHE A 347 14.86 29.03 -13.31
N LEU A 348 13.80 29.72 -13.77
CA LEU A 348 12.46 29.59 -13.18
C LEU A 348 11.93 28.16 -13.28
N VAL A 349 12.08 27.52 -14.43
CA VAL A 349 11.63 26.12 -14.63
C VAL A 349 12.47 25.15 -13.80
N ALA A 350 13.79 25.32 -13.75
CA ALA A 350 14.67 24.46 -12.97
C ALA A 350 14.36 24.53 -11.46
N VAL A 351 14.10 25.73 -10.92
CA VAL A 351 13.65 25.90 -9.54
C VAL A 351 12.28 25.25 -9.33
N GLY A 352 11.35 25.45 -10.27
CA GLY A 352 10.05 24.79 -10.24
C GLY A 352 10.17 23.26 -10.21
N ILE A 353 11.01 22.66 -11.05
CA ILE A 353 11.26 21.21 -11.05
C ILE A 353 11.83 20.78 -9.69
N GLY A 354 12.85 21.46 -9.16
CA GLY A 354 13.44 21.12 -7.86
C GLY A 354 12.44 21.19 -6.70
N LEU A 355 11.61 22.24 -6.65
CA LEU A 355 10.51 22.36 -5.69
C LEU A 355 9.46 21.27 -5.92
N GLY A 356 9.17 20.93 -7.16
CA GLY A 356 8.22 19.87 -7.50
C GLY A 356 8.68 18.50 -7.01
N PHE A 357 9.95 18.15 -7.14
CA PHE A 357 10.50 16.93 -6.54
C PHE A 357 10.36 16.95 -5.01
N THR A 358 10.62 18.09 -4.39
CA THR A 358 10.51 18.26 -2.93
C THR A 358 9.06 18.10 -2.46
N PHE A 359 8.11 18.78 -3.11
CA PHE A 359 6.69 18.70 -2.79
C PHE A 359 6.10 17.33 -3.12
N GLY A 360 6.50 16.71 -4.23
CA GLY A 360 6.07 15.37 -4.59
C GLY A 360 6.56 14.32 -3.59
N TYR A 361 7.81 14.44 -3.11
CA TYR A 361 8.35 13.59 -2.05
C TYR A 361 7.63 13.80 -0.72
N ALA A 362 7.39 15.05 -0.32
CA ALA A 362 6.65 15.37 0.89
C ALA A 362 5.20 14.84 0.83
N ALA A 363 4.53 15.00 -0.31
CA ALA A 363 3.18 14.45 -0.53
C ALA A 363 3.17 12.92 -0.43
N ALA A 364 4.15 12.25 -1.05
CA ALA A 364 4.29 10.80 -0.95
C ALA A 364 4.53 10.34 0.50
N LEU A 365 5.37 11.04 1.27
CA LEU A 365 5.56 10.74 2.70
C LEU A 365 4.27 10.89 3.51
N ILE A 366 3.51 11.97 3.28
CA ILE A 366 2.24 12.20 3.98
C ILE A 366 1.23 11.10 3.63
N LEU A 367 1.04 10.82 2.33
CA LEU A 367 0.11 9.77 1.88
C LEU A 367 0.52 8.40 2.42
N SER A 368 1.80 8.04 2.30
CA SER A 368 2.34 6.80 2.85
C SER A 368 2.07 6.68 4.35
N GLY A 369 2.31 7.75 5.12
CA GLY A 369 2.04 7.76 6.56
C GLY A 369 0.56 7.54 6.90
N MET A 370 -0.34 8.20 6.17
CA MET A 370 -1.79 8.03 6.34
C MET A 370 -2.23 6.59 6.04
N PHE A 371 -1.75 6.00 4.94
CA PHE A 371 -2.09 4.62 4.59
C PHE A 371 -1.44 3.59 5.51
N SER A 372 -0.21 3.80 5.97
CA SER A 372 0.45 2.86 6.90
C SER A 372 -0.28 2.79 8.25
N GLN A 373 -0.87 3.89 8.71
CA GLN A 373 -1.70 3.90 9.93
C GLN A 373 -2.94 3.01 9.77
N THR A 374 -3.60 3.04 8.61
CA THR A 374 -4.86 2.31 8.36
C THR A 374 -4.68 0.88 7.86
N SER A 375 -3.61 0.58 7.13
CA SER A 375 -3.32 -0.76 6.60
C SER A 375 -2.33 -1.56 7.46
N GLY A 376 -1.56 -0.90 8.33
CA GLY A 376 -0.46 -1.52 9.08
C GLY A 376 0.78 -1.82 8.23
N ILE A 377 0.74 -1.61 6.91
CA ILE A 377 1.85 -1.92 6.00
C ILE A 377 2.78 -0.71 5.91
N ALA A 378 4.06 -0.91 6.23
CA ALA A 378 5.08 0.10 6.06
C ALA A 378 5.41 0.29 4.58
N MET A 379 5.18 1.50 4.06
CA MET A 379 5.46 1.85 2.67
C MET A 379 6.71 2.75 2.59
N PRO A 380 7.89 2.21 2.23
CA PRO A 380 9.12 2.99 2.19
C PRO A 380 9.13 3.92 0.98
N VAL A 381 9.03 5.23 1.21
CA VAL A 381 9.16 6.25 0.16
C VAL A 381 10.64 6.60 -0.04
N GLY A 382 11.16 6.29 -1.23
CA GLY A 382 12.55 6.55 -1.55
C GLY A 382 12.79 6.79 -3.04
N PHE A 383 13.74 7.67 -3.33
CA PHE A 383 14.22 7.87 -4.68
C PHE A 383 15.09 6.69 -5.13
N ALA A 384 14.98 6.36 -6.40
CA ALA A 384 15.80 5.37 -7.09
C ALA A 384 16.60 6.06 -8.20
N ARG A 385 17.49 5.30 -8.85
CA ARG A 385 18.40 5.83 -9.87
C ARG A 385 17.64 6.39 -11.07
N GLU A 386 16.49 5.81 -11.37
CA GLU A 386 15.62 6.18 -12.49
C GLU A 386 15.03 7.58 -12.31
N ASP A 387 14.85 8.04 -11.07
CA ASP A 387 14.27 9.36 -10.79
C ASP A 387 15.24 10.50 -11.14
N ALA A 388 16.56 10.24 -11.05
CA ALA A 388 17.58 11.16 -11.56
C ALA A 388 17.50 11.28 -13.10
N GLY A 389 17.18 10.16 -13.78
CA GLY A 389 16.90 10.16 -15.22
C GLY A 389 15.68 11.01 -15.57
N LEU A 390 14.60 10.92 -14.79
CA LEU A 390 13.41 11.76 -14.95
C LEU A 390 13.73 13.25 -14.74
N ALA A 391 14.48 13.59 -13.69
CA ALA A 391 14.91 14.98 -13.44
C ALA A 391 15.75 15.52 -14.60
N ALA A 392 16.71 14.73 -15.10
CA ALA A 392 17.54 15.10 -16.24
C ALA A 392 16.71 15.31 -17.52
N LEU A 393 15.74 14.44 -17.78
CA LEU A 393 14.82 14.57 -18.91
C LEU A 393 13.98 15.85 -18.82
N LEU A 394 13.43 16.16 -17.64
CA LEU A 394 12.66 17.39 -17.42
C LEU A 394 13.52 18.65 -17.61
N LEU A 395 14.78 18.64 -17.16
CA LEU A 395 15.72 19.75 -17.37
C LEU A 395 16.14 19.89 -18.84
N ALA A 396 16.31 18.77 -19.57
CA ALA A 396 16.56 18.79 -21.00
C ALA A 396 15.37 19.38 -21.76
N PHE A 397 14.15 18.99 -21.40
CA PHE A 397 12.93 19.56 -21.96
C PHE A 397 12.80 21.06 -21.63
N ALA A 398 13.09 21.46 -20.38
CA ALA A 398 13.11 22.86 -19.96
C ALA A 398 14.08 23.71 -20.79
N THR A 399 15.26 23.16 -21.13
CA THR A 399 16.26 23.80 -21.99
C THR A 399 15.70 24.12 -23.37
N ILE A 400 14.98 23.17 -23.97
CA ILE A 400 14.35 23.32 -25.29
C ILE A 400 13.18 24.30 -25.20
N LEU A 401 12.33 24.16 -24.19
CA LEU A 401 11.14 25.00 -23.99
C LEU A 401 11.53 26.47 -23.78
N ALA A 402 12.58 26.74 -22.99
CA ALA A 402 13.11 28.08 -22.76
C ALA A 402 13.73 28.71 -24.03
N ALA A 403 14.12 27.91 -25.04
CA ALA A 403 14.67 28.42 -26.28
C ALA A 403 13.61 29.08 -27.18
N LEU A 404 12.37 28.58 -27.21
CA LEU A 404 11.27 29.16 -27.99
C LEU A 404 11.09 30.67 -27.73
N PRO A 405 10.85 31.11 -26.49
CA PRO A 405 10.69 32.52 -26.21
C PRO A 405 11.96 33.34 -26.42
N ALA A 406 13.13 32.77 -26.14
CA ALA A 406 14.40 33.42 -26.39
C ALA A 406 14.63 33.69 -27.89
N VAL A 407 14.23 32.77 -28.78
CA VAL A 407 14.25 32.98 -30.24
C VAL A 407 13.25 34.07 -30.67
N LEU A 408 12.06 34.12 -30.07
CA LEU A 408 11.08 35.17 -30.36
C LEU A 408 11.62 36.56 -29.96
N ALA A 409 12.26 36.68 -28.79
CA ALA A 409 12.92 37.91 -28.36
C ALA A 409 14.11 38.29 -29.26
N TYR A 410 14.91 37.30 -29.66
CA TYR A 410 16.05 37.47 -30.57
C TYR A 410 15.64 38.12 -31.91
N ARG A 411 14.47 37.77 -32.45
CA ARG A 411 13.99 38.23 -33.76
C ARG A 411 13.39 39.65 -33.76
N GLN A 412 13.15 40.29 -32.61
CA GLN A 412 12.50 41.61 -32.57
C GLN A 412 13.40 42.75 -33.07
N SER A 413 12.96 43.55 -34.05
CA SER A 413 13.71 44.70 -34.55
C SER A 413 13.72 45.88 -33.55
N PRO A 414 14.87 46.52 -33.27
CA PRO A 414 14.95 47.71 -32.40
C PRO A 414 14.09 48.86 -32.90
N ALA A 415 14.06 49.09 -34.22
CA ALA A 415 13.29 50.15 -34.84
C ALA A 415 11.78 49.94 -34.70
N GLN A 416 11.31 48.70 -34.78
CA GLN A 416 9.90 48.35 -34.56
C GLN A 416 9.55 48.39 -33.07
N ALA A 417 10.49 48.01 -32.19
CA ALA A 417 10.26 47.98 -30.75
C ALA A 417 10.19 49.38 -30.11
N LEU A 418 10.88 50.38 -30.67
CA LEU A 418 10.88 51.76 -30.18
C LEU A 418 9.76 52.64 -30.78
N ARG A 419 9.17 52.23 -31.90
CA ARG A 419 8.02 52.91 -32.52
C ARG A 419 6.65 52.45 -31.99
N ALA A 420 6.61 51.30 -31.30
CA ALA A 420 5.41 50.68 -30.77
C ALA A 420 5.05 51.21 -29.37
#